data_AF-A0A8X7ULR4-F1
#
_entry.id   AF-A0A8X7ULR4-F1
#
_cell.length_a   1.000
_cell.length_b   1.000
_cell.length_c   1.000
_cell.angle_alpha   90.00
_cell.angle_beta   90.00
_cell.angle_gamma   90.00
#
_symmetry.space_group_name_H-M   'P 1'
#
loop_
_entity.id
_entity.type
_entity.pdbx_description
1 polymer ?
#
loop_
_entity_poly.entity_id
_entity_poly.type
_entity_poly.pdbx_seq_one_letter_code
_entity_poly.pdbx_strand_id
1 'polypeptide(L)'
;MIHEDISYNDLIVAVLEDFGIDGNRNSVNISYVSPSKLNFGTKELPPAFIRNDRQVTSYLNKLKENGDLHLCVTIKKNSIIINDCVKYDPVTG
;
A
#
# COMPACT_ATOMS: atom_id res chain seq x y z
N MET A 1 2.73 -15.47 15.38
CA MET A 1 2.06 -16.09 14.23
C MET A 1 1.77 -14.96 13.27
N ILE A 2 2.62 -14.79 12.25
CA ILE A 2 2.44 -13.72 11.26
C ILE A 2 1.40 -14.25 10.29
N HIS A 3 0.30 -13.53 10.03
CA HIS A 3 -0.63 -13.91 8.97
C HIS A 3 0.13 -13.87 7.64
N GLU A 4 0.64 -15.03 7.20
CA GLU A 4 1.59 -15.15 6.08
C GLU A 4 0.93 -15.16 4.71
N ASP A 5 -0.39 -15.05 4.60
CA ASP A 5 -1.09 -15.12 3.32
C ASP A 5 -2.06 -13.95 3.08
N ILE A 6 -1.63 -12.71 3.31
CA ILE A 6 -2.38 -11.55 2.77
C ILE A 6 -2.15 -11.53 1.26
N SER A 7 -3.18 -11.87 0.49
CA SER A 7 -3.14 -11.75 -0.96
C SER A 7 -3.30 -10.29 -1.39
N TYR A 8 -2.90 -9.99 -2.62
CA TYR A 8 -3.14 -8.69 -3.23
C TYR A 8 -4.64 -8.35 -3.27
N ASN A 9 -5.51 -9.36 -3.47
CA ASN A 9 -6.95 -9.12 -3.47
C ASN A 9 -7.46 -8.77 -2.07
N ASP A 10 -6.94 -9.42 -1.01
CA ASP A 10 -7.32 -9.08 0.37
C ASP A 10 -6.93 -7.64 0.71
N LEU A 11 -5.75 -7.22 0.26
CA LEU A 11 -5.25 -5.85 0.42
C LEU A 11 -6.14 -4.82 -0.31
N ILE A 12 -6.65 -5.17 -1.48
CA ILE A 12 -7.60 -4.34 -2.25
C ILE A 12 -8.97 -4.27 -1.54
N VAL A 13 -9.46 -5.40 -1.02
CA VAL A 13 -10.73 -5.46 -0.29
C VAL A 13 -10.67 -4.60 0.97
N ALA A 14 -9.63 -4.77 1.79
CA ALA A 14 -9.44 -3.97 3.01
C ALA A 14 -9.40 -2.47 2.71
N VAL A 15 -8.70 -2.07 1.65
CA VAL A 15 -8.68 -0.67 1.19
C VAL A 15 -10.07 -0.19 0.76
N LEU A 16 -10.82 -0.97 -0.01
CA LEU A 16 -12.16 -0.55 -0.42
C LEU A 16 -13.11 -0.40 0.78
N GLU A 17 -13.00 -1.30 1.76
CA GLU A 17 -13.75 -1.26 3.01
C GLU A 17 -13.39 -0.04 3.87
N ASP A 18 -12.11 0.22 4.11
CA ASP A 18 -11.63 1.36 4.91
C ASP A 18 -12.07 2.72 4.35
N PHE A 19 -12.07 2.85 3.02
CA PHE A 19 -12.51 4.06 2.34
C PHE A 19 -14.03 4.11 2.11
N GLY A 20 -14.77 3.03 2.42
CA GLY A 20 -16.22 2.95 2.22
C GLY A 20 -16.65 3.04 0.76
N ILE A 21 -15.85 2.49 -0.16
CA ILE A 21 -16.05 2.62 -1.61
C ILE A 21 -16.50 1.28 -2.20
N ASP A 22 -17.71 1.25 -2.77
CA ASP A 22 -18.12 0.18 -3.68
C ASP A 22 -17.32 0.27 -4.98
N GLY A 23 -16.21 -0.47 -5.06
CA GLY A 23 -15.25 -0.43 -6.16
C GLY A 23 -14.83 -1.81 -6.64
N ASN A 24 -14.09 -1.85 -7.73
CA ASN A 24 -13.46 -3.06 -8.25
C ASN A 24 -11.93 -2.91 -8.08
N ARG A 25 -11.20 -4.03 -8.07
CA ARG A 25 -9.73 -4.06 -8.18
C ARG A 25 -9.17 -3.11 -9.24
N ASN A 26 -9.86 -2.95 -10.38
CA ASN A 26 -9.40 -2.07 -11.46
C ASN A 26 -9.51 -0.57 -11.13
N SER A 27 -10.28 -0.20 -10.12
CA SER A 27 -10.39 1.17 -9.63
C SER A 27 -9.35 1.52 -8.57
N VAL A 28 -8.60 0.55 -8.04
CA VAL A 28 -7.64 0.74 -6.96
C VAL A 28 -6.24 0.45 -7.45
N ASN A 29 -5.32 1.36 -7.17
CA ASN A 29 -3.90 1.16 -7.39
C ASN A 29 -3.17 1.32 -6.05
N ILE A 30 -2.36 0.33 -5.69
CA ILE A 30 -1.64 0.30 -4.43
C ILE A 30 -0.15 0.44 -4.73
N SER A 31 0.52 1.26 -3.94
CA SER A 31 1.96 1.47 -4.00
C SER A 31 2.53 1.70 -2.62
N TYR A 32 3.85 1.68 -2.48
CA TYR A 32 4.49 2.05 -1.22
C TYR A 32 5.73 2.90 -1.43
N VAL A 33 6.03 3.73 -0.44
CA VAL A 33 7.21 4.62 -0.40
C VAL A 33 7.89 4.53 0.96
N SER A 34 9.21 4.71 1.00
CA SER A 34 9.97 4.79 2.25
C SER A 34 10.23 6.25 2.61
N PRO A 35 9.73 6.75 3.75
CA PRO A 35 9.92 8.14 4.18
C PRO A 35 11.36 8.44 4.55
N SER A 36 12.14 7.44 4.98
CA SER A 36 13.52 7.63 5.45
C SER A 36 14.50 8.08 4.35
N LYS A 37 14.05 8.19 3.09
CA LYS A 37 14.79 8.81 1.98
C LYS A 37 14.30 10.21 1.57
N LEU A 38 13.32 10.79 2.27
CA LEU A 38 12.89 12.19 2.05
C LEU A 38 13.91 13.23 2.54
N ASN A 39 14.87 12.83 3.36
CA ASN A 39 15.89 13.72 3.92
C ASN A 39 17.27 13.43 3.34
N PHE A 40 17.53 13.67 2.05
CA PHE A 40 18.87 14.01 1.52
C PHE A 40 18.79 14.29 0.00
N GLY A 41 18.25 15.45 -0.38
CA GLY A 41 18.63 16.23 -1.57
C GLY A 41 18.58 15.62 -2.99
N THR A 42 18.30 14.34 -3.22
CA THR A 42 18.41 13.75 -4.56
C THR A 42 17.48 12.55 -4.75
N LYS A 43 16.58 12.67 -5.74
CA LYS A 43 15.70 11.63 -6.30
C LYS A 43 14.77 10.95 -5.30
N GLU A 44 13.54 11.46 -5.20
CA GLU A 44 12.40 10.65 -4.75
C GLU A 44 12.46 9.30 -5.49
N LEU A 45 12.64 8.20 -4.75
CA LEU A 45 12.51 6.88 -5.36
C LEU A 45 11.06 6.76 -5.83
N PRO A 46 10.84 6.33 -7.08
CA PRO A 46 9.49 6.21 -7.59
C PRO A 46 8.71 5.23 -6.71
N PRO A 47 7.43 5.53 -6.42
CA PRO A 47 6.58 4.65 -5.64
C PRO A 47 6.56 3.25 -6.25
N ALA A 48 6.77 2.24 -5.41
CA ALA A 48 6.79 0.86 -5.83
C ALA A 48 5.36 0.34 -5.89
N PHE A 49 4.85 0.04 -7.09
CA PHE A 49 3.48 -0.46 -7.27
C PHE A 49 3.34 -1.92 -6.87
N ILE A 50 2.27 -2.21 -6.14
CA ILE A 50 1.83 -3.56 -5.78
C ILE A 50 0.67 -3.92 -6.71
N ARG A 51 0.83 -5.01 -7.46
CA ARG A 51 -0.13 -5.50 -8.47
C ARG A 51 -0.38 -7.01 -8.38
N ASN A 52 0.38 -7.71 -7.55
CA ASN A 52 0.30 -9.15 -7.35
C ASN A 52 0.87 -9.54 -5.98
N ASP A 53 0.59 -10.78 -5.58
CA ASP A 53 0.95 -11.32 -4.26
C ASP A 53 2.46 -11.33 -4.02
N ARG A 54 3.25 -11.61 -5.07
CA ARG A 54 4.72 -11.59 -4.96
C ARG A 54 5.24 -10.21 -4.52
N GLN A 55 4.60 -9.14 -4.99
CA GLN A 55 4.92 -7.78 -4.59
C GLN A 55 4.41 -7.44 -3.20
N VAL A 56 3.28 -8.03 -2.77
CA VAL A 56 2.78 -7.93 -1.38
C VAL A 56 3.81 -8.56 -0.43
N THR A 57 4.28 -9.78 -0.72
CA THR A 57 5.32 -10.44 0.08
C THR A 57 6.58 -9.59 0.14
N SER A 58 7.01 -9.01 -0.98
CA SER A 58 8.19 -8.12 -1.00
C SER A 58 7.99 -6.87 -0.17
N TYR A 59 6.79 -6.27 -0.20
CA TYR A 59 6.44 -5.13 0.63
C TYR A 59 6.47 -5.48 2.12
N LEU A 60 5.82 -6.57 2.52
CA LEU A 60 5.79 -7.03 3.92
C LEU A 60 7.20 -7.34 4.44
N ASN A 61 8.05 -7.97 3.62
CA ASN A 61 9.45 -8.22 3.99
C ASN A 61 10.21 -6.91 4.21
N LYS A 62 10.07 -5.93 3.30
CA LYS A 62 10.72 -4.62 3.47
C LYS A 62 10.18 -3.84 4.67
N LEU A 63 8.88 -3.99 4.97
CA LEU A 63 8.25 -3.38 6.14
C LEU A 63 8.85 -3.96 7.42
N LYS A 64 9.05 -5.28 7.48
CA LYS A 64 9.74 -5.95 8.61
C LYS A 64 11.19 -5.48 8.76
N GLU A 65 11.89 -5.23 7.66
CA GLU A 65 13.29 -4.81 7.67
C GLU A 65 13.49 -3.34 8.08
N ASN A 66 12.65 -2.42 7.57
CA ASN A 66 12.88 -0.98 7.71
C ASN A 66 11.86 -0.25 8.60
N GLY A 67 10.72 -0.88 8.93
CA GLY A 67 9.67 -0.34 9.82
C GLY A 67 8.94 0.93 9.33
N ASP A 68 9.53 1.66 8.39
CA ASP A 68 9.08 2.97 7.92
C ASP A 68 8.77 2.88 6.42
N LEU A 69 7.63 2.24 6.11
CA LEU A 69 7.04 2.27 4.77
C LEU A 69 5.61 2.81 4.85
N HIS A 70 5.30 3.75 3.97
CA HIS A 70 3.94 4.25 3.79
C HIS A 70 3.29 3.51 2.62
N LEU A 71 2.10 2.98 2.86
CA LEU A 71 1.24 2.40 1.85
C LEU A 71 0.41 3.51 1.22
N CYS A 72 0.61 3.75 -0.06
CA CYS A 72 -0.09 4.75 -0.85
C CYS A 72 -1.14 4.10 -1.74
N VAL A 73 -2.38 4.53 -1.59
CA VAL A 73 -3.54 4.05 -2.33
C VAL A 73 -4.05 5.15 -3.24
N THR A 74 -4.29 4.81 -4.50
CA THR A 74 -5.00 5.65 -5.46
C THR A 74 -6.30 4.96 -5.86
N ILE A 75 -7.44 5.57 -5.57
CA ILE A 75 -8.77 5.08 -5.96
C ILE A 75 -9.34 6.01 -7.02
N LYS A 76 -9.75 5.46 -8.16
CA LYS A 76 -10.39 6.19 -9.26
C LYS A 76 -11.84 5.71 -9.43
N LYS A 77 -12.81 6.56 -9.07
CA LYS A 77 -14.24 6.26 -9.21
C LYS A 77 -15.00 7.48 -9.75
N ASN A 78 -15.71 7.32 -10.87
CA ASN A 78 -16.62 8.32 -11.46
C ASN A 78 -16.13 9.78 -11.35
N SER A 79 -14.89 10.03 -11.79
CA SER A 79 -14.19 11.34 -11.77
C SER A 79 -13.57 11.77 -10.43
N ILE A 80 -13.79 11.03 -9.34
CA ILE A 80 -13.11 11.24 -8.06
C ILE A 80 -11.82 10.42 -8.05
N ILE A 81 -10.71 11.08 -7.72
CA ILE A 81 -9.41 10.46 -7.47
C ILE A 81 -9.05 10.69 -6.01
N ILE A 82 -9.03 9.63 -5.22
CA ILE A 82 -8.55 9.66 -3.84
C ILE A 82 -7.13 9.15 -3.86
N ASN A 83 -6.18 9.97 -3.41
CA ASN A 83 -4.80 9.56 -3.17
C ASN A 83 -4.52 9.74 -1.69
N ASP A 84 -4.22 8.64 -1.01
CA ASP A 84 -3.90 8.68 0.41
C ASP A 84 -2.72 7.76 0.71
N CYS A 85 -1.87 8.16 1.65
CA CYS A 85 -0.68 7.41 2.05
C CYS A 85 -0.69 7.21 3.56
N VAL A 86 -1.00 5.99 3.98
CA VAL A 86 -1.09 5.61 5.40
C VAL A 86 0.14 4.84 5.83
N LYS A 87 0.58 5.05 7.07
CA LYS A 87 1.53 4.15 7.71
C LYS A 87 0.80 2.85 7.98
N TYR A 88 1.25 1.76 7.35
CA TYR A 88 0.75 0.45 7.70
C TYR A 88 1.41 0.04 9.02
N ASP A 89 0.66 0.10 10.12
CA ASP A 89 1.07 -0.46 11.39
C ASP A 89 0.62 -1.93 11.43
N PRO A 90 1.55 -2.91 11.41
CA PRO A 90 1.17 -4.32 11.49
C PRO A 90 0.60 -4.73 12.85
N VAL A 91 0.43 -3.82 13.82
CA VAL A 91 0.00 -4.14 15.19
C VAL A 91 -1.37 -3.52 15.52
N THR A 92 -2.43 -4.24 15.17
CA THR A 92 -3.62 -4.35 16.02
C THR A 92 -4.33 -5.68 15.72
N GLY A 93 -3.66 -6.76 16.10
CA GLY A 93 -4.25 -8.08 16.33
C GLY A 93 -4.06 -8.45 17.79
#